data_AF-A0A952PI70-F1
#
_entry.id   AF-A0A952PI70-F1
#
_cell.length_a   1.000
_cell.length_b   1.000
_cell.length_c   1.000
_cell.angle_alpha   90.00
_cell.angle_beta   90.00
_cell.angle_gamma   90.00
#
_symmetry.space_group_name_H-M   'P 1'
#
loop_
_entity.id
_entity.type
_entity.pdbx_description
1 polymer ?
#
loop_
_entity_poly.entity_id
_entity_poly.type
_entity_poly.pdbx_seq_one_letter_code
_entity_poly.pdbx_strand_id
1 'polypeptide(L)'
;MAKQERREKMSLDLAYEVYCNTIKAGGSVELHAIAEAIKTVKSAMHASSSGAVRLTDRLWYRIQQALFDKILTNYSSRIEVLTYQQEPLSAGEEIPQTGLVRIYPEGLRRLDDWFELPVMDLHDMTVKKVSKVRAQHGDRLSHEYFIDLHIECAGACMMPPDIVFGHERLRDEARQGREIAFSEWWDLYWRAYCTPDPEELTTVRERMAMLESVWGDLSIVAAGVA
;
A
#
# COMPACT_ATOMS: atom_id res chain seq x y z
N MET A 1 -23.96 8.87 -2.22
CA MET A 1 -22.55 8.84 -2.69
C MET A 1 -21.74 7.69 -2.08
N ALA A 2 -21.98 7.28 -0.83
CA ALA A 2 -21.30 6.14 -0.15
C ALA A 2 -21.45 4.74 -0.78
N LYS A 3 -22.33 4.53 -1.77
CA LYS A 3 -22.56 3.21 -2.41
C LYS A 3 -21.48 2.84 -3.44
N GLN A 4 -20.78 3.84 -4.01
CA GLN A 4 -19.73 3.59 -5.00
C GLN A 4 -18.40 3.24 -4.33
N GLU A 5 -18.07 3.86 -3.20
CA GLU A 5 -16.85 3.61 -2.42
C GLU A 5 -16.76 2.19 -1.82
N ARG A 6 -17.91 1.54 -1.57
CA ARG A 6 -17.92 0.15 -1.06
C ARG A 6 -17.50 -0.89 -2.10
N ARG A 7 -17.60 -0.57 -3.40
CA ARG A 7 -17.34 -1.54 -4.49
C ARG A 7 -15.87 -1.70 -4.87
N GLU A 8 -14.97 -0.86 -4.35
CA GLU A 8 -13.55 -0.86 -4.69
C GLU A 8 -12.65 -1.13 -3.47
N LYS A 9 -13.18 -1.66 -2.36
CA LYS A 9 -12.34 -1.99 -1.20
C LYS A 9 -11.61 -3.31 -1.42
N MET A 10 -10.28 -3.22 -1.54
CA MET A 10 -9.40 -4.38 -1.56
C MET A 10 -9.16 -4.88 -0.14
N SER A 11 -9.31 -6.18 0.08
CA SER A 11 -8.98 -6.83 1.35
C SER A 11 -7.48 -7.09 1.48
N LEU A 12 -6.98 -7.21 2.71
CA LEU A 12 -5.54 -7.37 2.98
C LEU A 12 -4.94 -8.63 2.34
N ASP A 13 -5.69 -9.72 2.23
CA ASP A 13 -5.31 -10.93 1.50
C ASP A 13 -5.20 -10.70 -0.01
N LEU A 14 -6.14 -9.97 -0.61
CA LEU A 14 -6.04 -9.56 -2.02
C LEU A 14 -4.85 -8.60 -2.25
N ALA A 15 -4.60 -7.67 -1.33
CA ALA A 15 -3.46 -6.76 -1.40
C ALA A 15 -2.13 -7.54 -1.36
N TYR A 16 -2.07 -8.61 -0.56
CA TYR A 16 -0.92 -9.51 -0.53
C TYR A 16 -0.75 -10.30 -1.83
N GLU A 17 -1.83 -10.77 -2.45
CA GLU A 17 -1.78 -11.42 -3.76
C GLU A 17 -1.30 -10.47 -4.87
N VAL A 18 -1.77 -9.22 -4.84
CA VAL A 18 -1.30 -8.15 -5.72
C VAL A 18 0.20 -7.95 -5.58
N TYR A 19 0.72 -7.88 -4.35
CA TYR A 19 2.15 -7.80 -4.10
C TYR A 19 2.91 -9.01 -4.67
N CYS A 20 2.45 -10.23 -4.37
CA CYS A 20 3.06 -11.45 -4.89
C CYS A 20 3.09 -11.49 -6.43
N ASN A 21 2.07 -10.96 -7.10
CA ASN A 21 2.03 -10.89 -8.55
C ASN A 21 2.89 -9.75 -9.12
N THR A 22 3.09 -8.68 -8.37
CA THR A 22 3.87 -7.51 -8.77
C THR A 22 5.39 -7.79 -8.80
N ILE A 23 5.86 -8.60 -7.87
CA ILE A 23 7.28 -8.93 -7.72
C ILE A 23 7.74 -10.08 -8.62
N LYS A 24 6.84 -11.01 -9.00
CA LYS A 24 7.16 -12.11 -9.91
C LYS A 24 7.72 -11.56 -11.23
N ALA A 25 8.78 -12.20 -11.74
CA ALA A 25 9.33 -11.87 -13.04
C ALA A 25 8.24 -11.91 -14.14
N GLY A 26 8.04 -10.81 -14.85
CA GLY A 26 7.01 -10.68 -15.90
C GLY A 26 5.59 -10.37 -15.41
N GLY A 27 5.40 -10.13 -14.12
CA GLY A 27 4.12 -9.69 -13.56
C GLY A 27 3.72 -8.30 -14.03
N SER A 28 2.73 -8.22 -14.92
CA SER A 28 2.01 -7.00 -15.24
C SER A 28 0.78 -6.92 -14.35
N VAL A 29 0.84 -6.11 -13.30
CA VAL A 29 -0.31 -5.76 -12.47
C VAL A 29 -0.84 -4.41 -12.93
N GLU A 30 -2.12 -4.13 -12.78
CA GLU A 30 -2.67 -2.81 -13.11
C GLU A 30 -2.33 -1.77 -12.02
N LEU A 31 -2.07 -0.51 -12.41
CA LEU A 31 -1.77 0.59 -11.49
C LEU A 31 -2.82 0.73 -10.38
N HIS A 32 -4.10 0.60 -10.74
CA HIS A 32 -5.21 0.70 -9.79
C HIS A 32 -5.11 -0.38 -8.70
N ALA A 33 -4.77 -1.61 -9.05
CA ALA A 33 -4.64 -2.69 -8.07
C ALA A 33 -3.47 -2.43 -7.11
N ILE A 34 -2.34 -1.91 -7.61
CA ILE A 34 -1.19 -1.55 -6.77
C ILE A 34 -1.55 -0.39 -5.83
N ALA A 35 -2.21 0.64 -6.35
CA ALA A 35 -2.67 1.80 -5.58
C ALA A 35 -3.61 1.39 -4.44
N GLU A 36 -4.61 0.57 -4.72
CA GLU A 36 -5.52 0.04 -3.70
C GLU A 36 -4.80 -0.88 -2.70
N ALA A 37 -3.85 -1.70 -3.15
CA ALA A 37 -3.05 -2.52 -2.25
C ALA A 37 -2.23 -1.67 -1.27
N ILE A 38 -1.62 -0.58 -1.72
CA ILE A 38 -0.89 0.35 -0.83
C ILE A 38 -1.84 0.98 0.20
N LYS A 39 -3.02 1.43 -0.22
CA LYS A 39 -4.03 2.00 0.69
C LYS A 39 -4.47 0.99 1.74
N THR A 40 -4.80 -0.22 1.32
CA THR A 40 -5.21 -1.31 2.22
C THR A 40 -4.12 -1.66 3.21
N VAL A 41 -2.86 -1.78 2.77
CA VAL A 41 -1.73 -2.04 3.68
C VAL A 41 -1.54 -0.89 4.68
N LYS A 42 -1.63 0.37 4.23
CA LYS A 42 -1.53 1.54 5.11
C LYS A 42 -2.65 1.57 6.16
N SER A 43 -3.89 1.28 5.75
CA SER A 43 -5.04 1.15 6.66
C SER A 43 -4.85 0.01 7.65
N ALA A 44 -4.33 -1.13 7.21
CA ALA A 44 -4.04 -2.28 8.05
C ALA A 44 -2.97 -1.98 9.10
N MET A 45 -1.89 -1.29 8.71
CA MET A 45 -0.84 -0.85 9.63
C MET A 45 -1.36 0.15 10.66
N HIS A 46 -2.21 1.11 10.24
CA HIS A 46 -2.85 2.02 11.19
C HIS A 46 -3.75 1.26 12.18
N ALA A 47 -4.56 0.32 11.69
CA ALA A 47 -5.40 -0.53 12.53
C ALA A 47 -4.54 -1.37 13.52
N SER A 48 -3.39 -1.89 13.08
CA SER A 48 -2.42 -2.59 13.94
C SER A 48 -1.88 -1.69 15.05
N SER A 49 -1.46 -0.45 14.70
CA SER A 49 -0.94 0.53 15.67
C SER A 49 -1.98 0.94 16.73
N SER A 50 -3.27 0.96 16.36
CA SER A 50 -4.39 1.21 17.29
C SER A 50 -4.78 -0.02 18.14
N GLY A 51 -4.13 -1.16 17.92
CA GLY A 51 -4.43 -2.43 18.60
C GLY A 51 -5.68 -3.15 18.07
N ALA A 52 -6.26 -2.68 16.95
CA ALA A 52 -7.47 -3.24 16.38
C ALA A 52 -7.23 -4.57 15.65
N VAL A 53 -6.04 -4.75 15.07
CA VAL A 53 -5.62 -5.96 14.36
C VAL A 53 -4.21 -6.33 14.85
N ARG A 54 -3.84 -7.62 14.78
CA ARG A 54 -2.46 -8.06 15.08
C ARG A 54 -1.76 -8.39 13.78
N LEU A 55 -0.80 -7.56 13.39
CA LEU A 55 0.00 -7.75 12.19
C LEU A 55 1.49 -7.72 12.53
N THR A 56 2.32 -8.38 11.71
CA THR A 56 3.76 -8.16 11.74
C THR A 56 4.09 -6.89 10.97
N ASP A 57 3.95 -5.72 11.61
CA ASP A 57 4.06 -4.40 10.98
C ASP A 57 5.29 -4.23 10.09
N ARG A 58 6.44 -4.78 10.52
CA ARG A 58 7.69 -4.69 9.76
C ARG A 58 7.61 -5.41 8.40
N LEU A 59 6.89 -6.52 8.30
CA LEU A 59 6.74 -7.26 7.03
C LEU A 59 5.73 -6.56 6.12
N TRP A 60 4.62 -6.05 6.67
CA TRP A 60 3.64 -5.27 5.92
C TRP A 60 4.21 -3.93 5.42
N TYR A 61 5.08 -3.30 6.21
CA TYR A 61 5.80 -2.11 5.77
C TYR A 61 6.69 -2.39 4.56
N ARG A 62 7.36 -3.53 4.53
CA ARG A 62 8.17 -3.94 3.36
C ARG A 62 7.33 -4.16 2.10
N ILE A 63 6.10 -4.67 2.24
CA ILE A 63 5.15 -4.74 1.13
C ILE A 63 4.84 -3.33 0.62
N GLN A 64 4.53 -2.40 1.52
CA GLN A 64 4.26 -1.01 1.15
C GLN A 64 5.44 -0.38 0.39
N GLN A 65 6.67 -0.53 0.90
CA GLN A 65 7.90 -0.06 0.25
C GLN A 65 8.06 -0.64 -1.16
N ALA A 66 7.90 -1.96 -1.30
CA ALA A 66 8.07 -2.64 -2.59
C ALA A 66 7.01 -2.25 -3.62
N LEU A 67 5.75 -2.09 -3.20
CA LEU A 67 4.68 -1.62 -4.08
C LEU A 67 4.91 -0.15 -4.49
N PHE A 68 5.35 0.70 -3.57
CA PHE A 68 5.68 2.09 -3.85
C PHE A 68 6.82 2.21 -4.86
N ASP A 69 7.92 1.47 -4.65
CA ASP A 69 9.06 1.40 -5.56
C ASP A 69 8.62 0.94 -6.96
N LYS A 70 7.65 0.02 -7.03
CA LYS A 70 7.08 -0.41 -8.30
C LYS A 70 6.32 0.72 -8.98
N ILE A 71 5.46 1.46 -8.28
CA ILE A 71 4.75 2.58 -8.89
C ILE A 71 5.78 3.59 -9.46
N LEU A 72 6.79 3.90 -8.64
CA LEU A 72 7.81 4.89 -8.95
C LEU A 72 8.66 4.57 -10.19
N THR A 73 8.87 3.28 -10.49
CA THR A 73 9.77 2.82 -11.57
C THR A 73 9.05 2.23 -12.78
N ASN A 74 7.82 1.72 -12.61
CA ASN A 74 7.06 1.05 -13.66
C ASN A 74 5.92 1.87 -14.26
N TYR A 75 5.59 3.03 -13.69
CA TYR A 75 4.47 3.85 -14.16
C TYR A 75 4.86 5.30 -14.29
N SER A 76 4.31 5.96 -15.31
CA SER A 76 4.45 7.40 -15.46
C SER A 76 3.87 8.12 -14.24
N SER A 77 4.65 8.99 -13.63
CA SER A 77 4.31 9.64 -12.38
C SER A 77 4.96 11.02 -12.30
N ARG A 78 4.27 11.99 -11.72
CA ARG A 78 4.91 13.20 -11.22
C ARG A 78 5.39 12.94 -9.80
N ILE A 79 6.61 13.37 -9.47
CA ILE A 79 7.15 13.25 -8.12
C ILE A 79 7.39 14.61 -7.49
N GLU A 80 7.36 14.66 -6.17
CA GLU A 80 7.81 15.79 -5.36
C GLU A 80 8.74 15.22 -4.29
N VAL A 81 10.00 15.67 -4.29
CA VAL A 81 10.94 15.36 -3.21
C VAL A 81 10.85 16.50 -2.21
N LEU A 82 10.53 16.19 -0.96
CA LEU A 82 10.40 17.16 0.10
C LEU A 82 11.56 17.00 1.08
N THR A 83 12.14 18.13 1.51
CA THR A 83 13.12 18.14 2.60
C THR A 83 12.45 17.80 3.94
N TYR A 84 13.24 17.67 5.01
CA TYR A 84 12.71 17.50 6.37
C TYR A 84 11.79 18.65 6.82
N GLN A 85 11.90 19.83 6.18
CA GLN A 85 11.04 21.00 6.40
C GLN A 85 9.75 20.98 5.57
N GLN A 86 9.50 19.90 4.82
CA GLN A 86 8.41 19.77 3.86
C GLN A 86 8.47 20.77 2.70
N GLU A 87 9.66 21.31 2.42
CA GLU A 87 9.87 22.21 1.28
C GLU A 87 10.22 21.39 0.04
N PRO A 88 9.65 21.72 -1.14
CA PRO A 88 9.94 21.03 -2.38
C PRO A 88 11.38 21.30 -2.82
N LEU A 89 12.08 20.22 -3.13
CA LEU A 89 13.43 20.24 -3.66
C LEU A 89 13.40 20.73 -5.12
N SER A 90 14.34 21.59 -5.52
CA SER A 90 14.37 22.11 -6.89
C SER A 90 14.82 21.03 -7.88
N ALA A 91 14.40 21.15 -9.14
CA ALA A 91 14.82 20.23 -10.19
C ALA A 91 16.36 20.29 -10.37
N GLY A 92 17.01 19.13 -10.36
CA GLY A 92 18.47 18.99 -10.50
C GLY A 92 19.24 18.91 -9.17
N GLU A 93 18.61 19.20 -8.03
CA GLU A 93 19.22 18.96 -6.72
C GLU A 93 19.25 17.46 -6.39
N GLU A 94 20.31 17.03 -5.70
CA GLU A 94 20.43 15.65 -5.24
C GLU A 94 19.37 15.32 -4.19
N ILE A 95 18.82 14.10 -4.26
CA ILE A 95 17.82 13.65 -3.30
C ILE A 95 18.51 13.46 -1.94
N PRO A 96 18.09 14.17 -0.88
CA PRO A 96 18.71 14.06 0.44
C PRO A 96 18.41 12.70 1.06
N GLN A 97 19.30 12.22 1.94
CA GLN A 97 19.06 10.98 2.71
C GLN A 97 17.89 11.12 3.69
N THR A 98 17.58 12.34 4.10
CA THR A 98 16.48 12.67 5.01
C THR A 98 15.46 13.53 4.27
N GLY A 99 14.22 13.04 4.21
CA GLY A 99 13.14 13.71 3.47
C GLY A 99 12.01 12.75 3.14
N LEU A 100 11.06 13.23 2.34
CA LEU A 100 9.94 12.45 1.84
C LEU A 100 9.94 12.47 0.31
N VAL A 101 9.61 11.34 -0.31
CA VAL A 101 9.25 11.28 -1.72
C VAL A 101 7.76 11.12 -1.80
N ARG A 102 7.10 12.06 -2.49
CA ARG A 102 5.68 11.99 -2.82
C ARG A 102 5.52 11.71 -4.31
N ILE A 103 4.60 10.82 -4.65
CA ILE A 103 4.34 10.40 -6.03
C ILE A 103 2.87 10.66 -6.36
N TYR A 104 2.65 11.10 -7.59
CA TYR A 104 1.35 11.33 -8.20
C TYR A 104 1.30 10.51 -9.50
N PRO A 105 0.82 9.27 -9.45
CA PRO A 105 0.80 8.39 -10.61
C PRO A 105 -0.17 8.88 -11.68
N GLU A 106 0.26 8.89 -12.94
CA GLU A 106 -0.60 9.25 -14.06
C GLU A 106 -1.57 8.09 -14.36
N GLY A 107 -2.86 8.40 -14.56
CA GLY A 107 -3.89 7.41 -14.88
C GLY A 107 -4.76 6.97 -13.69
N LEU A 108 -4.43 7.37 -12.46
CA LEU A 108 -5.37 7.30 -11.34
C LEU A 108 -6.40 8.43 -11.45
N ARG A 109 -7.68 8.09 -11.24
CA ARG A 109 -8.81 9.00 -11.49
C ARG A 109 -9.09 9.97 -10.33
N ARG A 110 -8.59 9.68 -9.12
CA ARG A 110 -8.89 10.48 -7.92
C ARG A 110 -7.78 11.48 -7.68
N LEU A 111 -8.17 12.71 -7.34
CA LEU A 111 -7.24 13.82 -7.07
C LEU A 111 -6.35 13.58 -5.83
N ASP A 112 -6.80 12.69 -4.94
CA ASP A 112 -6.12 12.37 -3.67
C ASP A 112 -5.26 11.08 -3.76
N ASP A 113 -5.10 10.49 -4.95
CA ASP A 113 -4.29 9.29 -5.14
C ASP A 113 -2.79 9.62 -5.25
N TRP A 114 -2.27 10.27 -4.22
CA TRP A 114 -0.84 10.45 -4.02
C TRP A 114 -0.36 9.53 -2.90
N PHE A 115 0.91 9.12 -3.01
CA PHE A 115 1.55 8.29 -2.01
C PHE A 115 2.83 8.97 -1.55
N GLU A 116 3.19 8.81 -0.29
CA GLU A 116 4.46 9.32 0.24
C GLU A 116 5.18 8.26 1.06
N LEU A 117 6.51 8.27 0.98
CA LEU A 117 7.40 7.48 1.82
C LEU A 117 8.65 8.30 2.18
N PRO A 118 9.25 8.07 3.36
CA PRO A 118 10.58 8.57 3.66
C PRO A 118 11.62 8.09 2.66
N VAL A 119 12.55 8.96 2.28
CA VAL A 119 13.63 8.59 1.34
C VAL A 119 14.42 7.39 1.86
N MET A 120 14.67 7.35 3.18
CA MET A 120 15.39 6.26 3.84
C MET A 120 14.68 4.90 3.78
N ASP A 121 13.39 4.90 3.44
CA ASP A 121 12.57 3.70 3.33
C ASP A 121 12.43 3.24 1.88
N LEU A 122 12.94 3.99 0.92
CA LEU A 122 13.07 3.53 -0.46
C LEU A 122 14.28 2.60 -0.58
N HIS A 123 14.21 1.63 -1.50
CA HIS A 123 15.37 0.82 -1.79
C HIS A 123 16.50 1.67 -2.38
N ASP A 124 17.75 1.47 -1.95
CA ASP A 124 18.92 2.27 -2.39
C ASP A 124 19.02 2.37 -3.92
N MET A 125 18.75 1.27 -4.61
CA MET A 125 18.73 1.26 -6.08
C MET A 125 17.60 2.10 -6.66
N THR A 126 16.42 2.10 -6.04
CA THR A 126 15.30 2.95 -6.44
C THR A 126 15.68 4.42 -6.28
N VAL A 127 16.27 4.82 -5.15
CA VAL A 127 16.76 6.19 -4.93
C VAL A 127 17.74 6.59 -6.02
N LYS A 128 18.77 5.78 -6.29
CA LYS A 128 19.77 6.07 -7.34
C LYS A 128 19.15 6.21 -8.74
N LYS A 129 18.21 5.32 -9.09
CA LYS A 129 17.49 5.38 -10.37
C LYS A 129 16.69 6.67 -10.47
N VAL A 130 15.92 6.99 -9.45
CA VAL A 130 15.07 8.18 -9.40
C VAL A 130 15.91 9.45 -9.43
N SER A 131 17.01 9.54 -8.67
CA SER A 131 17.93 10.68 -8.72
C SER A 131 18.48 10.91 -10.13
N LYS A 132 18.91 9.83 -10.82
CA LYS A 132 19.46 9.94 -12.18
C LYS A 132 18.40 10.37 -13.20
N VAL A 133 17.22 9.75 -13.16
CA VAL A 133 16.11 10.12 -14.06
C VAL A 133 15.65 11.55 -13.80
N ARG A 134 15.52 11.94 -12.52
CA ARG A 134 15.10 13.29 -12.13
C ARG A 134 16.09 14.36 -12.58
N ALA A 135 17.39 14.10 -12.49
CA ALA A 135 18.41 15.01 -12.98
C ALA A 135 18.34 15.22 -14.51
N GLN A 136 17.88 14.22 -15.26
CA GLN A 136 17.81 14.26 -16.72
C GLN A 136 16.48 14.78 -17.27
N HIS A 137 15.37 14.44 -16.61
CA HIS A 137 14.00 14.65 -17.11
C HIS A 137 13.13 15.51 -16.18
N GLY A 138 13.68 15.98 -15.05
CA GLY A 138 12.94 16.73 -14.04
C GLY A 138 12.00 15.86 -13.20
N ASP A 139 10.97 16.47 -12.64
CA ASP A 139 10.05 15.81 -11.69
C ASP A 139 8.97 14.93 -12.35
N ARG A 140 9.00 14.78 -13.68
CA ARG A 140 8.10 13.86 -14.41
C ARG A 140 8.87 12.61 -14.81
N LEU A 141 8.48 11.49 -14.22
CA LEU A 141 9.04 10.18 -14.48
C LEU A 141 8.18 9.44 -15.48
N SER A 142 8.82 8.78 -16.45
CA SER A 142 8.20 7.82 -17.35
C SER A 142 8.86 6.46 -17.14
N HIS A 143 8.11 5.37 -17.29
CA HIS A 143 8.65 4.02 -17.22
C HIS A 143 9.83 3.82 -18.19
N GLU A 144 9.73 4.41 -19.39
CA GLU A 144 10.75 4.33 -20.44
C GLU A 144 12.13 4.81 -19.97
N TYR A 145 12.18 5.79 -19.07
CA TYR A 145 13.44 6.32 -18.53
C TYR A 145 14.19 5.33 -17.63
N PHE A 146 13.53 4.25 -17.20
CA PHE A 146 14.10 3.23 -16.32
C PHE A 146 14.53 1.95 -17.04
N ILE A 147 14.05 1.70 -18.28
CA ILE A 147 14.26 0.44 -19.02
C ILE A 147 15.76 0.23 -19.32
N ASP A 148 16.44 1.27 -19.81
CA ASP A 148 17.84 1.21 -20.21
C ASP A 148 18.82 1.70 -19.13
N LEU A 149 18.31 1.97 -17.93
CA LEU A 149 19.09 2.56 -16.86
C LEU A 149 19.93 1.52 -16.13
N HIS A 150 21.11 1.23 -16.68
CA HIS A 150 22.13 0.46 -15.97
C HIS A 150 22.78 1.32 -14.87
N ILE A 151 22.59 0.88 -13.62
CA ILE A 151 23.28 1.44 -12.46
C ILE A 151 24.22 0.35 -11.95
N GLU A 152 25.52 0.61 -12.07
CA GLU A 152 26.55 -0.25 -11.49
C GLU A 152 26.36 -0.27 -9.98
N CYS A 153 26.10 -1.46 -9.45
CA CYS A 153 26.07 -1.63 -8.01
C CYS A 153 27.38 -2.28 -7.52
N ALA A 154 28.05 -1.60 -6.59
CA ALA A 154 29.33 -2.02 -6.02
C ALA A 154 29.24 -3.20 -5.00
N GLY A 155 28.11 -3.91 -4.90
CA GLY A 155 27.93 -5.08 -4.03
C GLY A 155 26.46 -5.33 -3.60
N ALA A 156 26.14 -6.57 -3.22
CA ALA A 156 24.87 -7.07 -2.61
C ALA A 156 23.52 -6.51 -3.11
N CYS A 157 23.45 -5.94 -4.32
CA CYS A 157 22.24 -5.28 -4.85
C CYS A 157 21.18 -6.20 -5.44
N MET A 158 21.33 -7.51 -5.35
CA MET A 158 20.32 -8.43 -5.84
C MET A 158 19.67 -9.11 -4.64
N MET A 159 18.60 -8.52 -4.11
CA MET A 159 17.54 -9.41 -3.66
C MET A 159 17.06 -10.13 -4.92
N PRO A 160 17.11 -11.49 -4.96
CA PRO A 160 16.56 -12.21 -6.08
C PRO A 160 15.10 -11.78 -6.27
N PRO A 161 14.65 -11.51 -7.51
CA PRO A 161 13.33 -10.94 -7.78
C PRO A 161 12.15 -11.75 -7.23
N ASP A 162 12.39 -13.01 -6.84
CA ASP A 162 11.35 -13.97 -6.49
C ASP A 162 11.28 -14.33 -5.00
N ILE A 163 12.10 -13.73 -4.12
CA ILE A 163 12.09 -14.07 -2.68
C ILE A 163 11.22 -13.08 -1.90
N VAL A 164 10.02 -13.53 -1.54
CA VAL A 164 9.17 -12.87 -0.53
C VAL A 164 9.64 -13.27 0.86
N PHE A 165 10.30 -12.34 1.57
CA PHE A 165 10.66 -12.58 2.96
C PHE A 165 9.41 -12.68 3.85
N GLY A 166 9.30 -13.76 4.62
CA GLY A 166 8.17 -13.97 5.53
C GLY A 166 6.87 -14.34 4.81
N HIS A 167 6.93 -14.92 3.60
CA HIS A 167 5.78 -15.30 2.79
C HIS A 167 4.71 -16.09 3.57
N GLU A 168 5.14 -17.14 4.27
CA GLU A 168 4.22 -17.98 5.06
C GLU A 168 3.53 -17.17 6.16
N ARG A 169 4.31 -16.36 6.88
CA ARG A 169 3.78 -15.51 7.96
C ARG A 169 2.77 -14.48 7.43
N LEU A 170 3.08 -13.80 6.35
CA LEU A 170 2.22 -12.80 5.72
C LEU A 170 0.92 -13.43 5.21
N ARG A 171 1.03 -14.61 4.56
CA ARG A 171 -0.13 -15.36 4.07
C ARG A 171 -1.03 -15.83 5.21
N ASP A 172 -0.45 -16.38 6.27
CA ASP A 172 -1.18 -16.87 7.43
C ASP A 172 -1.85 -15.72 8.19
N GLU A 173 -1.16 -14.59 8.39
CA GLU A 173 -1.73 -13.40 9.01
C GLU A 173 -2.91 -12.85 8.21
N ALA A 174 -2.79 -12.78 6.88
CA ALA A 174 -3.87 -12.32 6.02
C ALA A 174 -5.07 -13.26 6.06
N ARG A 175 -4.84 -14.58 6.01
CA ARG A 175 -5.93 -15.56 6.02
C ARG A 175 -6.62 -15.66 7.38
N GLN A 176 -5.86 -15.91 8.45
CA GLN A 176 -6.39 -16.05 9.81
C GLN A 176 -7.01 -14.74 10.29
N GLY A 177 -6.38 -13.60 9.97
CA GLY A 177 -6.90 -12.29 10.33
C GLY A 177 -8.27 -12.03 9.71
N ARG A 178 -8.50 -12.45 8.46
CA ARG A 178 -9.81 -12.36 7.81
C ARG A 178 -10.86 -13.24 8.49
N GLU A 179 -10.51 -14.47 8.86
CA GLU A 179 -11.42 -15.39 9.57
C GLU A 179 -11.82 -14.84 10.95
N ILE A 180 -10.86 -14.32 11.71
CA ILE A 180 -11.10 -13.68 13.01
C ILE A 180 -11.95 -12.43 12.85
N ALA A 181 -11.62 -11.56 11.89
CA ALA A 181 -12.36 -10.34 11.62
C ALA A 181 -13.80 -10.63 11.19
N PHE A 182 -14.03 -11.69 10.42
CA PHE A 182 -15.37 -12.12 10.05
C PHE A 182 -16.20 -12.51 11.28
N SER A 183 -15.62 -13.28 12.21
CA SER A 183 -16.30 -13.64 13.47
C SER A 183 -16.61 -12.40 14.31
N GLU A 184 -15.63 -11.51 14.51
CA GLU A 184 -15.81 -10.26 15.27
C GLU A 184 -16.87 -9.36 14.63
N TRP A 185 -16.87 -9.26 13.30
CA TRP A 185 -17.86 -8.47 12.57
C TRP A 185 -19.28 -9.00 12.78
N TRP A 186 -19.48 -10.32 12.80
CA TRP A 186 -20.80 -10.92 13.02
C TRP A 186 -21.30 -10.71 14.45
N ASP A 187 -20.42 -10.81 15.44
CA ASP A 187 -20.74 -10.50 16.83
C ASP A 187 -21.13 -9.02 16.99
N LEU A 188 -20.39 -8.11 16.35
CA LEU A 188 -20.72 -6.69 16.31
C LEU A 188 -22.04 -6.42 15.59
N TYR A 189 -22.33 -7.14 14.51
CA TYR A 189 -23.61 -7.04 13.80
C TYR A 189 -24.79 -7.38 14.71
N TRP A 190 -24.70 -8.50 15.46
CA TRP A 190 -25.74 -8.88 16.41
C TRP A 190 -25.87 -7.89 17.57
N ARG A 191 -24.75 -7.37 18.07
CA ARG A 191 -24.76 -6.33 19.11
C ARG A 191 -25.45 -5.07 18.59
N ALA A 192 -25.11 -4.59 17.39
CA ALA A 192 -25.75 -3.45 16.76
C ALA A 192 -27.27 -3.64 16.58
N TYR A 193 -27.71 -4.87 16.26
CA TYR A 193 -29.13 -5.19 16.13
C TYR A 193 -29.88 -5.13 17.47
N CYS A 194 -29.21 -5.53 18.57
CA CYS A 194 -29.82 -5.61 19.89
C CYS A 194 -29.65 -4.33 20.74
N THR A 195 -28.76 -3.42 20.35
CA THR A 195 -28.47 -2.19 21.11
C THR A 195 -29.49 -1.08 20.82
N PRO A 196 -30.23 -0.58 21.84
CA PRO A 196 -31.14 0.55 21.68
C PRO A 196 -30.47 1.92 21.83
N ASP A 197 -29.25 1.97 22.35
CA ASP A 197 -28.50 3.21 22.59
C ASP A 197 -27.80 3.72 21.30
N PRO A 198 -28.06 4.96 20.84
CA PRO A 198 -27.44 5.52 19.65
C PRO A 198 -25.91 5.74 19.77
N GLU A 199 -25.37 6.00 20.95
CA GLU A 199 -23.93 6.21 21.12
C GLU A 199 -23.15 4.89 21.00
N GLU A 200 -23.60 3.86 21.69
CA GLU A 200 -23.06 2.51 21.55
C GLU A 200 -23.21 1.99 20.11
N LEU A 201 -24.35 2.23 19.46
CA LEU A 201 -24.56 1.86 18.06
C LEU A 201 -23.56 2.53 17.11
N THR A 202 -23.21 3.79 17.37
CA THR A 202 -22.22 4.52 16.57
C THR A 202 -20.84 3.90 16.73
N THR A 203 -20.44 3.61 17.98
CA THR A 203 -19.17 2.94 18.30
C THR A 203 -19.06 1.57 17.64
N VAL A 204 -20.13 0.77 17.69
CA VAL A 204 -20.17 -0.55 17.05
C VAL A 204 -20.02 -0.44 15.53
N ARG A 205 -20.71 0.53 14.89
CA ARG A 205 -20.60 0.75 13.44
C ARG A 205 -19.23 1.23 13.02
N GLU A 206 -18.59 2.08 13.80
CA GLU A 206 -17.21 2.52 13.55
C GLU A 206 -16.25 1.33 13.60
N ARG A 207 -16.43 0.44 14.58
CA ARG A 207 -15.63 -0.79 14.69
C ARG A 207 -15.85 -1.73 13.50
N MET A 208 -17.10 -1.92 13.07
CA MET A 208 -17.42 -2.71 11.86
C MET A 208 -16.77 -2.10 10.61
N ALA A 209 -16.87 -0.78 10.44
CA ALA A 209 -16.28 -0.07 9.31
C ALA A 209 -14.75 -0.16 9.29
N MET A 210 -14.12 -0.17 10.47
CA MET A 210 -12.69 -0.39 10.63
C MET A 210 -12.28 -1.80 10.16
N LEU A 211 -13.00 -2.85 10.58
CA LEU A 211 -12.75 -4.21 10.10
C LEU A 211 -12.91 -4.30 8.58
N GLU A 212 -13.98 -3.72 8.03
CA GLU A 212 -14.21 -3.69 6.57
C GLU A 212 -13.18 -2.87 5.79
N SER A 213 -12.51 -1.92 6.44
CA SER A 213 -11.44 -1.13 5.79
C SER A 213 -10.18 -1.95 5.54
N VAL A 214 -9.92 -2.96 6.36
CA VAL A 214 -8.75 -3.85 6.26
C VAL A 214 -9.10 -5.11 5.47
N TRP A 215 -10.26 -5.70 5.76
CA TRP A 215 -10.63 -7.03 5.28
C TRP A 215 -11.63 -7.02 4.12
N GLY A 216 -11.97 -5.85 3.59
CA GLY A 216 -12.95 -5.69 2.54
C GLY A 216 -14.37 -5.96 3.02
N ASP A 217 -15.28 -6.25 2.08
CA ASP A 217 -16.68 -6.51 2.43
C ASP A 217 -16.85 -7.88 3.11
N LEU A 218 -16.96 -7.84 4.44
CA LEU A 218 -17.20 -9.03 5.28
C LEU A 218 -18.65 -9.51 5.23
N SER A 219 -19.60 -8.68 4.77
CA SER A 219 -21.02 -9.03 4.69
C SER A 219 -21.33 -9.97 3.52
N ILE A 220 -20.57 -9.90 2.43
CA ILE A 220 -20.76 -10.73 1.23
C ILE A 220 -20.31 -12.18 1.47
N VAL A 221 -19.30 -12.41 2.32
CA VAL A 221 -18.78 -13.75 2.63
C VAL A 221 -19.87 -14.62 3.27
N ALA A 222 -20.79 -14.03 4.04
CA ALA A 222 -21.92 -14.75 4.64
C ALA A 222 -22.95 -15.27 3.62
N ALA A 223 -23.06 -14.66 2.43
CA ALA A 223 -24.02 -15.07 1.40
C ALA A 223 -23.53 -16.25 0.55
N GLY A 224 -22.23 -16.60 0.63
CA GLY A 224 -21.62 -17.69 -0.14
C GLY A 224 -21.43 -19.00 0.64
N VAL A 225 -21.84 -19.06 1.91
CA VAL A 225 -21.72 -20.23 2.80
C VAL A 225 -23.09 -20.79 3.22
N ALA A 226 -24.18 -20.31 2.59
CA ALA A 226 -25.54 -20.79 2.81
C ALA A 226 -26.01 -21.73 1.69
#